data_AF-A0A3D9ZVG4-F1
#
_entry.id   AF-A0A3D9ZVG4-F1
#
_cell.length_a   1.000
_cell.length_b   1.000
_cell.length_c   1.000
_cell.angle_alpha   90.00
_cell.angle_beta   90.00
_cell.angle_gamma   90.00
#
_symmetry.space_group_name_H-M   'P 1'
#
loop_
_entity.id
_entity.type
_entity.pdbx_description
1 polymer ?
#
loop_
_entity_poly.entity_id
_entity_poly.type
_entity_poly.pdbx_seq_one_letter_code
_entity_poly.pdbx_strand_id
1 'polypeptide(L)'
;MRVEADDGGSIRSWVVLAAAEGRLRDPADEGYSVAWPYRRPSDAPPDRWWNGFVYSSWQLFDLEHVVDEYRAIAAGWRAGPHGPRTARDRRLTLALAALAPRYLPAVLGRFRFPSGIDEDRIRLAGADADPQELLSSAGFAATDLQGAADVLLLSAQSDDPMRRWVKLLRYASYAGWSKMRGEPLDCMWRRVAAELLLRAHEDLAGKGVLEPLPDLTGSTWHAPQHDRLTPQYPEAETLERALAELGLSPHPRVILLLEGKTEQRHVPRLMAELGLNQPQQVRIQACRSSKVNAHLIARYGITPRIGRRIGDRWLLDASPTALVVAMDPENHFATAAHRAEQRRNLQRAIREEVQYQDADISQEDLDTLVSVHAWGDHKYELANFTDDELVPAIAQLALSRGAGDTTSPAWEKSLREYLQDARRLHLDIDAPLGRIKAPKDKVALADILWPVLRAKSERELATNTVTTPVLKIALEVRRLIAKVSGVFALEVPAGFNADG
;
A
#
# COMPACT_ATOMS: atom_id res chain seq x y z
N MET A 1 1.57 -47.51 -7.46
CA MET A 1 2.80 -46.76 -7.12
C MET A 1 2.38 -45.60 -6.25
N ARG A 2 2.79 -45.53 -4.97
CA ARG A 2 2.54 -44.36 -4.12
C ARG A 2 3.46 -43.24 -4.60
N VAL A 3 2.90 -42.16 -5.11
CA VAL A 3 3.66 -40.92 -5.35
C VAL A 3 3.58 -40.13 -4.04
N GLU A 4 4.41 -40.51 -3.08
CA GLU A 4 4.73 -39.64 -1.96
C GLU A 4 5.72 -38.61 -2.52
N ALA A 5 5.37 -37.33 -2.44
CA ALA A 5 6.26 -36.22 -2.78
C ALA A 5 7.36 -36.14 -1.72
N ASP A 6 8.31 -37.07 -1.79
CA ASP A 6 9.57 -36.95 -1.07
C ASP A 6 10.29 -35.70 -1.59
N ASP A 7 10.79 -34.89 -0.65
CA ASP A 7 11.53 -33.64 -0.84
C ASP A 7 10.73 -32.34 -1.04
N GLY A 8 9.58 -32.15 -0.38
CA GLY A 8 9.06 -30.80 -0.03
C GLY A 8 8.84 -29.80 -1.19
N GLY A 9 8.90 -30.27 -2.44
CA GLY A 9 8.69 -29.52 -3.67
C GLY A 9 7.19 -29.45 -3.97
N SER A 10 6.73 -28.33 -4.53
CA SER A 10 5.34 -28.24 -4.98
C SER A 10 5.09 -29.27 -6.09
N ILE A 11 3.87 -29.81 -6.16
CA ILE A 11 3.44 -30.73 -7.24
C ILE A 11 3.77 -30.16 -8.62
N ARG A 12 3.62 -28.85 -8.80
CA ARG A 12 4.05 -28.10 -9.99
C ARG A 12 5.53 -28.25 -10.31
N SER A 13 6.40 -28.22 -9.31
CA SER A 13 7.85 -28.42 -9.49
C SER A 13 8.15 -29.84 -9.95
N TRP A 14 7.49 -30.85 -9.38
CA TRP A 14 7.62 -32.24 -9.81
C TRP A 14 7.17 -32.43 -11.26
N VAL A 15 6.04 -31.82 -11.65
CA VAL A 15 5.55 -31.88 -13.03
C VAL A 15 6.48 -31.14 -13.99
N VAL A 16 7.00 -29.96 -13.64
CA VAL A 16 7.97 -29.24 -14.48
C VAL A 16 9.25 -30.05 -14.67
N LEU A 17 9.72 -30.73 -13.61
CA LEU A 17 10.89 -31.61 -13.69
C LEU A 17 10.61 -32.84 -14.58
N ALA A 18 9.46 -33.48 -14.37
CA ALA A 18 9.03 -34.63 -15.17
C ALA A 18 8.76 -34.25 -16.64
N ALA A 19 8.31 -33.02 -16.90
CA ALA A 19 8.17 -32.45 -18.24
C ALA A 19 9.52 -32.22 -18.92
N ALA A 20 10.47 -31.60 -18.21
CA ALA A 20 11.83 -31.38 -18.70
C ALA A 20 12.56 -32.70 -18.99
N GLU A 21 12.21 -33.75 -18.27
CA GLU A 21 12.71 -35.12 -18.46
C GLU A 21 11.90 -35.95 -19.47
N GLY A 22 10.84 -35.38 -20.08
CA GLY A 22 10.02 -36.05 -21.09
C GLY A 22 9.16 -37.21 -20.56
N ARG A 23 8.90 -37.28 -19.24
CA ARG A 23 8.18 -38.37 -18.54
C ARG A 23 6.66 -38.25 -18.57
N LEU A 24 6.13 -37.38 -19.41
CA LEU A 24 4.88 -36.72 -19.16
C LEU A 24 4.15 -36.66 -20.54
N ARG A 25 2.85 -37.09 -20.59
CA ARG A 25 2.06 -37.33 -21.81
C ARG A 25 0.57 -36.89 -21.68
N ASP A 26 -0.11 -36.64 -22.80
CA ASP A 26 -1.54 -36.26 -22.91
C ASP A 26 -2.44 -37.52 -23.05
N PRO A 27 -3.21 -37.89 -22.01
CA PRO A 27 -4.01 -39.11 -22.02
C PRO A 27 -5.31 -39.01 -22.86
N ALA A 28 -5.72 -37.81 -23.27
CA ALA A 28 -7.02 -37.59 -23.92
C ALA A 28 -7.07 -38.09 -25.38
N ASP A 29 -5.93 -38.14 -26.07
CA ASP A 29 -5.83 -38.65 -27.45
C ASP A 29 -5.41 -40.13 -27.52
N GLU A 30 -4.60 -40.60 -26.58
CA GLU A 30 -3.96 -41.92 -26.69
C GLU A 30 -4.69 -43.02 -25.90
N GLY A 31 -5.62 -42.65 -25.00
CA GLY A 31 -6.19 -43.57 -24.02
C GLY A 31 -5.15 -44.07 -23.01
N TYR A 32 -5.58 -44.57 -21.85
CA TYR A 32 -4.64 -45.02 -20.82
C TYR A 32 -3.99 -46.38 -21.22
N SER A 33 -2.66 -46.47 -21.28
CA SER A 33 -1.95 -47.74 -21.47
C SER A 33 -0.66 -47.84 -20.65
N VAL A 34 -0.42 -49.05 -20.12
CA VAL A 34 0.69 -49.39 -19.21
C VAL A 34 2.04 -49.56 -19.96
N ALA A 35 2.05 -49.51 -21.29
CA ALA A 35 3.15 -50.03 -22.13
C ALA A 35 3.99 -48.97 -22.90
N TRP A 36 4.23 -47.76 -22.36
CA TRP A 36 4.77 -46.65 -23.15
C TRP A 36 6.28 -46.33 -22.99
N PRO A 37 7.17 -46.78 -23.91
CA PRO A 37 8.48 -46.16 -24.16
C PRO A 37 8.42 -45.19 -25.36
N TYR A 38 9.24 -44.12 -25.33
CA TYR A 38 9.19 -42.97 -26.27
C TYR A 38 10.08 -43.17 -27.50
N ARG A 39 9.52 -43.15 -28.72
CA ARG A 39 10.27 -43.03 -30.00
C ARG A 39 9.51 -42.11 -30.96
N ARG A 40 10.22 -41.19 -31.62
CA ARG A 40 9.72 -40.42 -32.77
C ARG A 40 9.26 -41.40 -33.87
N PRO A 41 8.04 -41.28 -34.41
CA PRO A 41 7.62 -42.04 -35.58
C PRO A 41 8.61 -41.84 -36.74
N SER A 42 9.00 -42.92 -37.41
CA SER A 42 10.05 -42.88 -38.45
C SER A 42 9.66 -42.10 -39.71
N ASP A 43 8.36 -41.84 -39.87
CA ASP A 43 7.71 -41.22 -41.02
C ASP A 43 7.37 -39.74 -40.81
N ALA A 44 7.56 -39.19 -39.60
CA ALA A 44 7.29 -37.79 -39.31
C ALA A 44 8.39 -36.86 -39.88
N PRO A 45 8.05 -35.82 -40.67
CA PRO A 45 9.02 -34.84 -41.17
C PRO A 45 9.71 -34.09 -40.02
N PRO A 46 11.04 -33.91 -40.02
CA PRO A 46 11.80 -33.30 -38.91
C PRO A 46 11.36 -31.87 -38.56
N ASP A 47 10.85 -31.16 -39.56
CA ASP A 47 10.39 -29.78 -39.58
C ASP A 47 8.91 -29.62 -39.19
N ARG A 48 8.16 -30.71 -39.12
CA ARG A 48 6.75 -30.76 -38.70
C ARG A 48 6.51 -31.56 -37.42
N TRP A 49 7.52 -32.28 -36.94
CA TRP A 49 7.47 -32.94 -35.65
C TRP A 49 7.69 -31.92 -34.52
N TRP A 50 6.60 -31.31 -34.07
CA TRP A 50 6.57 -30.59 -32.81
C TRP A 50 6.68 -31.62 -31.69
N ASN A 51 7.84 -31.68 -31.03
CA ASN A 51 8.17 -32.52 -29.87
C ASN A 51 6.89 -32.89 -29.08
N GLY A 52 6.48 -34.16 -29.20
CA GLY A 52 5.10 -34.61 -29.10
C GLY A 52 4.40 -34.52 -27.75
N PHE A 53 4.72 -33.56 -26.87
CA PHE A 53 3.88 -33.09 -25.78
C PHE A 53 4.18 -31.61 -25.53
N VAL A 54 3.21 -30.71 -25.73
CA VAL A 54 3.36 -29.32 -25.31
C VAL A 54 3.22 -29.27 -23.80
N TYR A 55 4.28 -29.61 -23.08
CA TYR A 55 4.39 -29.25 -21.67
C TYR A 55 4.48 -27.75 -21.54
N SER A 56 3.30 -27.14 -21.56
CA SER A 56 3.09 -25.78 -21.11
C SER A 56 2.75 -25.84 -19.64
N SER A 57 3.15 -24.80 -18.91
CA SER A 57 2.72 -24.61 -17.53
C SER A 57 1.20 -24.52 -17.37
N TRP A 58 0.43 -24.47 -18.46
CA TRP A 58 -1.03 -24.42 -18.49
C TRP A 58 -1.68 -25.80 -18.32
N GLN A 59 -1.01 -26.87 -18.74
CA GLN A 59 -1.47 -28.25 -18.50
C GLN A 59 -1.61 -28.58 -17.01
N LEU A 60 -0.99 -27.78 -16.14
CA LEU A 60 -1.05 -27.93 -14.70
C LEU A 60 -2.37 -27.51 -14.07
N PHE A 61 -3.22 -26.74 -14.76
CA PHE A 61 -4.48 -26.29 -14.17
C PHE A 61 -5.45 -27.43 -13.90
N ASP A 62 -5.39 -28.49 -14.70
CA ASP A 62 -6.27 -29.65 -14.53
C ASP A 62 -5.68 -30.69 -13.57
N LEU A 63 -4.47 -30.46 -13.05
CA LEU A 63 -3.75 -31.49 -12.29
C LEU A 63 -4.43 -31.84 -10.97
N GLU A 64 -4.98 -30.86 -10.27
CA GLU A 64 -5.74 -31.10 -9.04
C GLU A 64 -6.94 -31.99 -9.32
N HIS A 65 -7.69 -31.68 -10.38
CA HIS A 65 -8.85 -32.46 -10.80
C HIS A 65 -8.44 -33.89 -11.20
N VAL A 66 -7.38 -34.04 -12.00
CA VAL A 66 -6.83 -35.34 -12.39
C VAL A 66 -6.37 -36.15 -11.18
N VAL A 67 -5.77 -35.52 -10.18
CA VAL A 67 -5.33 -36.18 -8.93
C VAL A 67 -6.54 -36.62 -8.09
N ASP A 68 -7.55 -35.78 -7.95
CA ASP A 68 -8.76 -36.12 -7.20
C ASP A 68 -9.59 -37.19 -7.89
N GLU A 69 -9.66 -37.15 -9.23
CA GLU A 69 -10.25 -38.21 -10.03
C GLU A 69 -9.50 -39.53 -9.84
N TYR A 70 -8.16 -39.50 -9.93
CA TYR A 70 -7.34 -40.67 -9.66
C TYR A 70 -7.60 -41.23 -8.25
N ARG A 71 -7.74 -40.37 -7.23
CA ARG A 71 -8.10 -40.79 -5.86
C ARG A 71 -9.49 -41.42 -5.81
N ALA A 72 -10.48 -40.85 -6.47
CA ALA A 72 -11.84 -41.36 -6.51
C ALA A 72 -11.91 -42.74 -7.21
N ILE A 73 -11.24 -42.88 -8.36
CA ILE A 73 -11.12 -44.15 -9.09
C ILE A 73 -10.37 -45.19 -8.24
N ALA A 74 -9.25 -44.81 -7.61
CA ALA A 74 -8.50 -45.69 -6.72
C ALA A 74 -9.32 -46.13 -5.50
N ALA A 75 -10.27 -45.31 -5.05
CA ALA A 75 -11.23 -45.63 -3.99
C ALA A 75 -12.45 -46.44 -4.50
N GLY A 76 -12.49 -46.80 -5.79
CA GLY A 76 -13.54 -47.66 -6.37
C GLY A 76 -14.80 -46.91 -6.84
N TRP A 77 -14.76 -45.58 -6.93
CA TRP A 77 -15.89 -44.78 -7.40
C TRP A 77 -15.96 -44.83 -8.92
N ARG A 78 -17.17 -44.95 -9.49
CA ARG A 78 -17.36 -44.92 -10.94
C ARG A 78 -17.10 -43.51 -11.46
N ALA A 79 -16.21 -43.45 -12.44
CA ALA A 79 -15.95 -42.32 -13.30
C ALA A 79 -17.27 -41.78 -13.93
N GLY A 80 -17.57 -40.49 -13.75
CA GLY A 80 -18.71 -39.79 -14.36
C GLY A 80 -18.52 -39.51 -15.87
N PRO A 81 -19.33 -38.65 -16.51
CA PRO A 81 -19.16 -38.31 -17.93
C PRO A 81 -17.90 -37.43 -18.16
N HIS A 82 -16.74 -38.07 -18.31
CA HIS A 82 -15.41 -37.42 -18.37
C HIS A 82 -15.07 -36.75 -19.71
N GLY A 83 -15.44 -37.37 -20.83
CA GLY A 83 -15.00 -36.93 -22.17
C GLY A 83 -15.24 -35.45 -22.50
N PRO A 84 -16.45 -34.89 -22.23
CA PRO A 84 -16.74 -33.50 -22.57
C PRO A 84 -15.92 -32.47 -21.77
N ARG A 85 -15.61 -32.76 -20.50
CA ARG A 85 -14.87 -31.86 -19.62
C ARG A 85 -13.38 -31.86 -19.95
N THR A 86 -12.76 -33.04 -20.05
CA THR A 86 -11.35 -33.18 -20.46
C THR A 86 -11.10 -32.56 -21.84
N ALA A 87 -12.04 -32.71 -22.78
CA ALA A 87 -11.94 -32.07 -24.08
C ALA A 87 -11.99 -30.53 -24.01
N ARG A 88 -12.82 -29.97 -23.11
CA ARG A 88 -12.88 -28.51 -22.86
C ARG A 88 -11.57 -28.00 -22.24
N ASP A 89 -11.08 -28.65 -21.20
CA ASP A 89 -9.88 -28.23 -20.46
C ASP A 89 -8.63 -28.34 -21.33
N ARG A 90 -8.61 -29.35 -22.23
CA ARG A 90 -7.58 -29.48 -23.27
C ARG A 90 -7.61 -28.33 -24.28
N ARG A 91 -8.77 -27.97 -24.83
CA ARG A 91 -8.89 -26.82 -25.75
C ARG A 91 -8.42 -25.53 -25.09
N LEU A 92 -8.80 -25.31 -23.84
CA LEU A 92 -8.32 -24.17 -23.05
C LEU A 92 -6.79 -24.18 -22.92
N THR A 93 -6.21 -25.31 -22.57
CA THR A 93 -4.76 -25.47 -22.44
C THR A 93 -4.02 -25.19 -23.75
N LEU A 94 -4.54 -25.70 -24.87
CA LEU A 94 -3.98 -25.45 -26.20
C LEU A 94 -4.09 -23.97 -26.58
N ALA A 95 -5.25 -23.34 -26.31
CA ALA A 95 -5.44 -21.91 -26.54
C ALA A 95 -4.45 -21.07 -25.73
N LEU A 96 -4.27 -21.37 -24.43
CA LEU A 96 -3.31 -20.68 -23.57
C LEU A 96 -1.87 -20.86 -24.05
N ALA A 97 -1.50 -22.07 -24.50
CA ALA A 97 -0.18 -22.33 -25.05
C ALA A 97 0.06 -21.55 -26.36
N ALA A 98 -0.94 -21.47 -27.23
CA ALA A 98 -0.86 -20.74 -28.49
C ALA A 98 -0.79 -19.23 -28.29
N LEU A 99 -1.55 -18.69 -27.33
CA LEU A 99 -1.63 -17.25 -27.05
C LEU A 99 -0.47 -16.72 -26.20
N ALA A 100 0.14 -17.56 -25.35
CA ALA A 100 1.17 -17.13 -24.40
C ALA A 100 2.34 -16.34 -25.00
N PRO A 101 2.95 -16.73 -26.14
CA PRO A 101 4.07 -15.99 -26.73
C PRO A 101 3.78 -14.52 -27.00
N ARG A 102 2.52 -14.18 -27.30
CA ARG A 102 2.06 -12.81 -27.62
C ARG A 102 1.54 -12.06 -26.39
N TYR A 103 0.79 -12.73 -25.52
CA TYR A 103 -0.03 -12.05 -24.52
C TYR A 103 0.46 -12.14 -23.07
N LEU A 104 1.56 -12.83 -22.79
CA LEU A 104 2.01 -13.02 -21.41
C LEU A 104 2.12 -11.70 -20.64
N PRO A 105 1.49 -11.63 -19.45
CA PRO A 105 1.43 -10.38 -18.71
C PRO A 105 2.82 -9.98 -18.21
N ALA A 106 3.08 -8.68 -18.22
CA ALA A 106 4.37 -8.10 -17.83
C ALA A 106 4.79 -8.45 -16.39
N VAL A 107 3.83 -8.81 -15.53
CA VAL A 107 4.06 -9.29 -14.16
C VAL A 107 4.97 -10.52 -14.10
N LEU A 108 5.02 -11.33 -15.17
CA LEU A 108 5.91 -12.48 -15.30
C LEU A 108 7.37 -12.12 -15.59
N GLY A 109 7.63 -10.84 -15.86
CA GLY A 109 8.96 -10.34 -16.20
C GLY A 109 9.32 -10.60 -17.66
N ARG A 110 10.62 -10.52 -17.96
CA ARG A 110 11.14 -10.76 -19.31
C ARG A 110 11.41 -12.24 -19.53
N PHE A 111 10.96 -12.75 -20.66
CA PHE A 111 11.43 -14.03 -21.19
C PHE A 111 12.94 -14.07 -21.27
N ARG A 112 13.54 -15.12 -20.69
CA ARG A 112 14.94 -15.46 -20.89
C ARG A 112 15.01 -16.63 -21.86
N PHE A 113 15.68 -16.43 -22.98
CA PHE A 113 15.95 -17.50 -23.91
C PHE A 113 17.31 -18.14 -23.57
N PRO A 114 17.44 -19.47 -23.68
CA PRO A 114 18.73 -20.13 -23.69
C PRO A 114 19.68 -19.50 -24.71
N SER A 115 20.97 -19.49 -24.40
CA SER A 115 22.02 -19.03 -25.33
C SER A 115 21.97 -19.80 -26.64
N GLY A 116 21.99 -19.09 -27.78
CA GLY A 116 21.96 -19.66 -29.13
C GLY A 116 20.58 -19.64 -29.80
N ILE A 117 19.55 -19.15 -29.12
CA ILE A 117 18.23 -18.90 -29.71
C ILE A 117 18.15 -17.46 -30.21
N ASP A 118 17.65 -17.28 -31.43
CA ASP A 118 17.38 -15.97 -32.03
C ASP A 118 16.14 -15.33 -31.37
N GLU A 119 16.36 -14.57 -30.30
CA GLU A 119 15.30 -13.94 -29.52
C GLU A 119 14.43 -12.99 -30.36
N ASP A 120 15.06 -12.20 -31.23
CA ASP A 120 14.38 -11.18 -32.02
C ASP A 120 13.44 -11.83 -33.02
N ARG A 121 13.87 -12.91 -33.67
CA ARG A 121 13.01 -13.67 -34.59
C ARG A 121 11.81 -14.31 -33.89
N ILE A 122 11.97 -14.84 -32.68
CA ILE A 122 10.85 -15.43 -31.94
C ILE A 122 9.86 -14.35 -31.49
N ARG A 123 10.35 -13.19 -31.04
CA ARG A 123 9.48 -12.06 -30.67
C ARG A 123 8.73 -11.51 -31.87
N LEU A 124 9.40 -11.36 -33.02
CA LEU A 124 8.76 -10.94 -34.28
C LEU A 124 7.69 -11.94 -34.72
N ALA A 125 8.00 -13.24 -34.73
CA ALA A 125 7.05 -14.28 -35.09
C ALA A 125 5.82 -14.31 -34.15
N GLY A 126 5.99 -14.04 -32.86
CA GLY A 126 4.88 -13.92 -31.91
C GLY A 126 4.04 -12.64 -32.09
N ALA A 127 4.67 -11.52 -32.48
CA ALA A 127 4.00 -10.26 -32.73
C ALA A 127 3.18 -10.25 -34.03
N ASP A 128 3.62 -11.02 -35.03
CA ASP A 128 2.95 -11.11 -36.33
C ASP A 128 1.84 -12.18 -36.38
N ALA A 129 1.80 -13.09 -35.40
CA ALA A 129 0.81 -14.17 -35.37
C ALA A 129 -0.62 -13.65 -35.11
N ASP A 130 -1.56 -14.00 -35.99
CA ASP A 130 -2.98 -13.66 -35.84
C ASP A 130 -3.63 -14.48 -34.70
N PRO A 131 -4.14 -13.84 -33.63
CA PRO A 131 -4.80 -14.55 -32.54
C PRO A 131 -5.97 -15.42 -32.99
N GLN A 132 -6.70 -15.02 -34.05
CA GLN A 132 -7.85 -15.77 -34.53
C GLN A 132 -7.43 -17.11 -35.17
N GLU A 133 -6.34 -17.11 -35.95
CA GLU A 133 -5.75 -18.33 -36.53
C GLU A 133 -5.19 -19.24 -35.44
N LEU A 134 -4.52 -18.67 -34.43
CA LEU A 134 -3.99 -19.42 -33.28
C LEU A 134 -5.10 -20.11 -32.49
N LEU A 135 -6.19 -19.41 -32.20
CA LEU A 135 -7.36 -19.96 -31.49
C LEU A 135 -8.08 -21.04 -32.30
N SER A 136 -8.28 -20.78 -33.60
CA SER A 136 -8.89 -21.76 -34.51
C SER A 136 -8.06 -23.05 -34.58
N SER A 137 -6.73 -22.93 -34.61
CA SER A 137 -5.81 -24.08 -34.61
C SER A 137 -5.85 -24.87 -33.29
N ALA A 138 -6.16 -24.21 -32.17
CA ALA A 138 -6.38 -24.84 -30.87
C ALA A 138 -7.80 -25.42 -30.71
N GLY A 139 -8.68 -25.26 -31.72
CA GLY A 139 -10.09 -25.66 -31.62
C GLY A 139 -10.87 -24.87 -30.59
N PHE A 140 -10.46 -23.63 -30.32
CA PHE A 140 -11.07 -22.74 -29.31
C PHE A 140 -11.77 -21.58 -30.02
N ALA A 141 -13.06 -21.39 -29.75
CA ALA A 141 -13.81 -20.29 -30.37
C ALA A 141 -13.43 -18.95 -29.73
N ALA A 142 -13.20 -17.92 -30.55
CA ALA A 142 -12.85 -16.59 -30.06
C ALA A 142 -13.93 -16.00 -29.13
N THR A 143 -15.20 -16.32 -29.37
CA THR A 143 -16.34 -15.90 -28.53
C THR A 143 -16.30 -16.48 -27.12
N ASP A 144 -15.55 -17.56 -26.89
CA ASP A 144 -15.47 -18.24 -25.58
C ASP A 144 -14.39 -17.64 -24.67
N LEU A 145 -13.58 -16.68 -25.16
CA LEU A 145 -12.44 -16.11 -24.43
C LEU A 145 -12.85 -15.49 -23.09
N GLN A 146 -13.82 -14.56 -23.11
CA GLN A 146 -14.31 -13.91 -21.89
C GLN A 146 -14.89 -14.94 -20.91
N GLY A 147 -15.78 -15.82 -21.37
CA GLY A 147 -16.43 -16.80 -20.51
C GLY A 147 -15.43 -17.77 -19.85
N ALA A 148 -14.40 -18.19 -20.59
CA ALA A 148 -13.33 -19.02 -20.03
C ALA A 148 -12.47 -18.26 -19.02
N ALA A 149 -12.14 -16.99 -19.30
CA ALA A 149 -11.41 -16.15 -18.36
C ALA A 149 -12.19 -15.92 -17.06
N ASP A 150 -13.50 -15.65 -17.15
CA ASP A 150 -14.37 -15.42 -15.99
C ASP A 150 -14.45 -16.66 -15.10
N VAL A 151 -14.54 -17.86 -15.68
CA VAL A 151 -14.50 -19.12 -14.93
C VAL A 151 -13.16 -19.28 -14.20
N LEU A 152 -12.04 -18.99 -14.86
CA LEU A 152 -10.71 -19.06 -14.23
C LEU A 152 -10.58 -18.06 -13.07
N LEU A 153 -11.09 -16.84 -13.22
CA LEU A 153 -11.06 -15.81 -12.17
C LEU A 153 -11.97 -16.19 -10.99
N LEU A 154 -13.18 -16.68 -11.26
CA LEU A 154 -14.11 -17.17 -10.23
C LEU A 154 -13.51 -18.33 -9.43
N SER A 155 -12.94 -19.32 -10.11
CA SER A 155 -12.25 -20.43 -9.44
C SER A 155 -11.06 -19.93 -8.61
N ALA A 156 -10.24 -19.04 -9.17
CA ALA A 156 -9.13 -18.44 -8.45
C ALA A 156 -9.57 -17.56 -7.27
N GLN A 157 -10.79 -17.01 -7.27
CA GLN A 157 -11.32 -16.22 -6.16
C GLN A 157 -11.88 -17.11 -5.05
N SER A 158 -12.58 -18.18 -5.43
CA SER A 158 -13.12 -19.20 -4.53
C SER A 158 -12.02 -19.88 -3.73
N ASP A 159 -10.96 -20.30 -4.44
CA ASP A 159 -9.98 -21.24 -3.88
C ASP A 159 -8.76 -20.52 -3.27
N ASP A 160 -8.59 -19.22 -3.51
CA ASP A 160 -7.40 -18.49 -3.05
C ASP A 160 -7.51 -18.09 -1.56
N PRO A 161 -6.68 -18.66 -0.67
CA PRO A 161 -6.63 -18.22 0.73
C PRO A 161 -6.10 -16.78 0.86
N MET A 162 -5.42 -16.27 -0.17
CA MET A 162 -4.88 -14.92 -0.27
C MET A 162 -5.78 -13.98 -1.08
N ARG A 163 -7.05 -14.32 -1.35
CA ARG A 163 -7.97 -13.49 -2.18
C ARG A 163 -8.03 -12.00 -1.79
N ARG A 164 -7.94 -11.68 -0.49
CA ARG A 164 -7.93 -10.29 0.01
C ARG A 164 -6.64 -9.53 -0.34
N TRP A 165 -5.56 -10.25 -0.60
CA TRP A 165 -4.23 -9.73 -0.92
C TRP A 165 -3.98 -9.63 -2.43
N VAL A 166 -4.88 -10.15 -3.28
CA VAL A 166 -4.74 -10.11 -4.75
C VAL A 166 -4.51 -8.70 -5.28
N LYS A 167 -5.18 -7.72 -4.67
CA LYS A 167 -5.03 -6.28 -4.94
C LYS A 167 -3.59 -5.78 -4.75
N LEU A 168 -2.81 -6.38 -3.85
CA LEU A 168 -1.37 -6.14 -3.71
C LEU A 168 -0.55 -7.04 -4.62
N LEU A 169 -0.91 -8.33 -4.73
CA LEU A 169 -0.16 -9.32 -5.49
C LEU A 169 -0.07 -8.97 -6.98
N ARG A 170 -1.04 -8.24 -7.55
CA ARG A 170 -0.95 -7.70 -8.92
C ARG A 170 0.22 -6.75 -9.16
N TYR A 171 0.68 -6.06 -8.11
CA TYR A 171 1.86 -5.18 -8.16
C TYR A 171 3.16 -5.91 -7.81
N ALA A 172 3.06 -7.15 -7.32
CA ALA A 172 4.24 -7.97 -7.04
C ALA A 172 4.80 -8.55 -8.33
N SER A 173 6.13 -8.49 -8.48
CA SER A 173 6.81 -9.23 -9.55
C SER A 173 6.61 -10.73 -9.40
N TYR A 174 6.78 -11.49 -10.50
CA TYR A 174 6.84 -12.95 -10.46
C TYR A 174 7.79 -13.49 -9.40
N ALA A 175 8.97 -12.89 -9.22
CA ALA A 175 9.91 -13.32 -8.19
C ALA A 175 9.36 -13.18 -6.75
N GLY A 176 8.40 -12.27 -6.55
CA GLY A 176 7.70 -12.09 -5.28
C GLY A 176 6.71 -13.22 -4.99
N TRP A 177 5.78 -13.48 -5.92
CA TRP A 177 4.70 -14.43 -5.69
C TRP A 177 5.02 -15.87 -6.13
N SER A 178 6.02 -16.12 -6.97
CA SER A 178 6.46 -17.48 -7.38
C SER A 178 6.99 -18.33 -6.22
N LYS A 179 7.34 -17.71 -5.09
CA LYS A 179 7.76 -18.39 -3.86
C LYS A 179 6.59 -18.97 -3.06
N MET A 180 5.36 -18.58 -3.40
CA MET A 180 4.17 -19.20 -2.82
C MET A 180 4.12 -20.69 -3.21
N ARG A 181 3.40 -21.49 -2.43
CA ARG A 181 3.26 -22.94 -2.65
C ARG A 181 1.79 -23.32 -2.56
N GLY A 182 1.43 -24.44 -3.18
CA GLY A 182 0.08 -24.98 -3.14
C GLY A 182 -0.95 -24.07 -3.82
N GLU A 183 -2.15 -24.02 -3.23
CA GLU A 183 -3.32 -23.28 -3.70
C GLU A 183 -3.06 -21.80 -4.06
N PRO A 184 -2.39 -20.96 -3.24
CA PRO A 184 -2.14 -19.57 -3.62
C PRO A 184 -1.32 -19.42 -4.89
N LEU A 185 -0.32 -20.28 -5.11
CA LEU A 185 0.47 -20.24 -6.34
C LEU A 185 -0.38 -20.66 -7.54
N ASP A 186 -1.21 -21.70 -7.39
CA ASP A 186 -2.08 -22.16 -8.47
C ASP A 186 -3.11 -21.08 -8.87
N CYS A 187 -3.72 -20.44 -7.89
CA CYS A 187 -4.65 -19.34 -8.10
C CYS A 187 -4.00 -18.15 -8.85
N MET A 188 -2.75 -17.81 -8.53
CA MET A 188 -2.02 -16.79 -9.31
C MET A 188 -1.85 -17.20 -10.77
N TRP A 189 -1.54 -18.47 -11.04
CA TRP A 189 -1.44 -18.94 -12.42
C TRP A 189 -2.78 -18.92 -13.14
N ARG A 190 -3.89 -19.26 -12.46
CA ARG A 190 -5.25 -19.14 -13.03
C ARG A 190 -5.54 -17.69 -13.42
N ARG A 191 -5.15 -16.72 -12.59
CA ARG A 191 -5.24 -15.27 -12.90
C ARG A 191 -4.36 -14.87 -14.09
N VAL A 192 -3.14 -15.41 -14.21
CA VAL A 192 -2.28 -15.20 -15.39
C VAL A 192 -2.96 -15.75 -16.66
N ALA A 193 -3.55 -16.95 -16.59
CA ALA A 193 -4.23 -17.56 -17.72
C ALA A 193 -5.46 -16.78 -18.14
N ALA A 194 -6.27 -16.32 -17.18
CA ALA A 194 -7.38 -15.42 -17.47
C ALA A 194 -6.90 -14.13 -18.15
N GLU A 195 -5.80 -13.54 -17.68
CA GLU A 195 -5.22 -12.34 -18.28
C GLU A 195 -4.77 -12.56 -19.74
N LEU A 196 -4.24 -13.74 -20.09
CA LEU A 196 -3.94 -14.09 -21.49
C LEU A 196 -5.18 -14.06 -22.37
N LEU A 197 -6.27 -14.69 -21.91
CA LEU A 197 -7.52 -14.78 -22.66
C LEU A 197 -8.18 -13.41 -22.82
N LEU A 198 -8.20 -12.61 -21.76
CA LEU A 198 -8.79 -11.26 -21.79
C LEU A 198 -8.01 -10.32 -22.71
N ARG A 199 -6.67 -10.38 -22.71
CA ARG A 199 -5.86 -9.58 -23.65
C ARG A 199 -6.07 -9.98 -25.11
N ALA A 200 -6.22 -11.28 -25.37
CA ALA A 200 -6.57 -11.76 -26.71
C ALA A 200 -7.97 -11.29 -27.12
N HIS A 201 -8.94 -11.28 -26.18
CA HIS A 201 -10.27 -10.72 -26.40
C HIS A 201 -10.21 -9.24 -26.74
N GLU A 202 -9.45 -8.45 -25.97
CA GLU A 202 -9.26 -7.01 -26.18
C GLU A 202 -8.61 -6.71 -27.54
N ASP A 203 -7.60 -7.48 -27.97
CA ASP A 203 -6.99 -7.32 -29.31
C ASP A 203 -8.00 -7.61 -30.45
N LEU A 204 -8.78 -8.69 -30.31
CA LEU A 204 -9.81 -9.03 -31.28
C LEU A 204 -10.97 -8.02 -31.30
N ALA A 205 -11.36 -7.49 -30.14
CA ALA A 205 -12.35 -6.42 -30.04
C ALA A 205 -11.83 -5.11 -30.65
N GLY A 206 -10.56 -4.76 -30.43
CA GLY A 206 -9.92 -3.61 -31.06
C GLY A 206 -9.85 -3.71 -32.60
N LYS A 207 -9.87 -4.93 -33.14
CA LYS A 207 -9.96 -5.22 -34.59
C LYS A 207 -11.40 -5.32 -35.10
N GLY A 208 -12.41 -5.18 -34.23
CA GLY A 208 -13.83 -5.30 -34.59
C GLY A 208 -14.32 -6.73 -34.82
N VAL A 209 -13.58 -7.75 -34.38
CA VAL A 209 -13.96 -9.17 -34.50
C VAL A 209 -14.89 -9.61 -33.37
N LEU A 210 -14.71 -9.02 -32.18
CA LEU A 210 -15.51 -9.28 -30.99
C LEU A 210 -16.09 -7.97 -30.44
N GLU A 211 -17.13 -8.08 -29.63
CA GLU A 211 -17.61 -6.96 -28.82
C GLU A 211 -16.60 -6.64 -27.71
N PRO A 212 -16.43 -5.35 -27.33
CA PRO A 212 -15.63 -4.96 -26.17
C PRO A 212 -16.08 -5.66 -24.88
N LEU A 213 -15.14 -5.85 -23.95
CA LEU A 213 -15.48 -6.28 -22.59
C LEU A 213 -16.44 -5.28 -21.94
N PRO A 214 -17.31 -5.73 -21.01
CA PRO A 214 -18.22 -4.83 -20.31
C PRO A 214 -17.43 -3.75 -19.55
N ASP A 215 -17.90 -2.51 -19.63
CA ASP A 215 -17.40 -1.42 -18.80
C ASP A 215 -17.85 -1.64 -17.36
N LEU A 216 -16.89 -1.81 -16.45
CA LEU A 216 -17.14 -2.03 -15.03
C LEU A 216 -16.91 -0.75 -14.22
N THR A 217 -16.63 0.37 -14.89
CA THR A 217 -16.39 1.67 -14.25
C THR A 217 -17.58 2.05 -13.38
N GLY A 218 -17.31 2.32 -12.10
CA GLY A 218 -18.33 2.72 -11.12
C GLY A 218 -19.22 1.57 -10.61
N SER A 219 -19.03 0.33 -11.08
CA SER A 219 -19.79 -0.82 -10.57
C SER A 219 -19.49 -1.06 -9.09
N THR A 220 -20.55 -1.24 -8.31
CA THR A 220 -20.48 -1.64 -6.89
C THR A 220 -20.51 -3.15 -6.72
N TRP A 221 -20.92 -3.89 -7.76
CA TRP A 221 -21.00 -5.35 -7.76
C TRP A 221 -19.69 -5.94 -8.23
N HIS A 222 -19.16 -6.89 -7.45
CA HIS A 222 -17.95 -7.62 -7.85
C HIS A 222 -18.26 -8.57 -9.01
N ALA A 223 -17.74 -8.23 -10.18
CA ALA A 223 -17.58 -9.14 -11.32
C ALA A 223 -16.20 -9.81 -11.34
N PRO A 224 -16.04 -11.00 -11.95
CA PRO A 224 -14.78 -11.75 -11.98
C PRO A 224 -13.60 -10.92 -12.51
N GLN A 225 -13.83 -10.06 -13.50
CA GLN A 225 -12.81 -9.23 -14.14
C GLN A 225 -12.19 -8.19 -13.19
N HIS A 226 -12.78 -7.93 -12.01
CA HIS A 226 -12.10 -7.13 -10.97
C HIS A 226 -10.86 -7.82 -10.39
N ASP A 227 -10.75 -9.15 -10.52
CA ASP A 227 -9.63 -9.94 -10.02
C ASP A 227 -8.53 -10.14 -11.07
N ARG A 228 -8.59 -9.41 -12.20
CA ARG A 228 -7.53 -9.38 -13.21
C ARG A 228 -6.17 -9.09 -12.61
N LEU A 229 -5.12 -9.65 -13.23
CA LEU A 229 -3.77 -9.56 -12.69
C LEU A 229 -3.03 -8.30 -13.18
N THR A 230 -3.32 -7.81 -14.38
CA THR A 230 -2.69 -6.56 -14.85
C THR A 230 -3.24 -5.37 -14.05
N PRO A 231 -2.45 -4.36 -13.67
CA PRO A 231 -2.98 -3.12 -13.09
C PRO A 231 -3.40 -2.10 -14.17
N GLN A 232 -3.29 -2.44 -15.45
CA GLN A 232 -3.45 -1.51 -16.58
C GLN A 232 -4.89 -1.35 -17.07
N TYR A 233 -5.88 -1.83 -16.32
CA TYR A 233 -7.29 -1.68 -16.66
C TYR A 233 -7.95 -0.64 -15.73
N PRO A 234 -8.97 0.11 -16.19
CA PRO A 234 -9.52 1.26 -15.47
C PRO A 234 -10.01 0.96 -14.04
N GLU A 235 -10.51 -0.24 -13.80
CA GLU A 235 -11.10 -0.64 -12.53
C GLU A 235 -10.06 -1.21 -11.54
N ALA A 236 -8.80 -1.31 -11.96
CA ALA A 236 -7.72 -1.73 -11.08
C ALA A 236 -7.51 -0.75 -9.94
N GLU A 237 -7.60 -1.23 -8.70
CA GLU A 237 -7.22 -0.41 -7.56
C GLU A 237 -5.72 -0.13 -7.57
N THR A 238 -5.35 1.13 -7.33
CA THR A 238 -3.97 1.59 -7.20
C THR A 238 -3.24 0.88 -6.06
N LEU A 239 -1.90 0.81 -6.15
CA LEU A 239 -1.08 0.16 -5.13
C LEU A 239 -1.26 0.83 -3.77
N GLU A 240 -1.23 2.15 -3.74
CA GLU A 240 -1.41 2.97 -2.54
C GLU A 240 -2.75 2.69 -1.87
N ARG A 241 -3.81 2.51 -2.66
CA ARG A 241 -5.14 2.19 -2.14
C ARG A 241 -5.21 0.78 -1.59
N ALA A 242 -4.67 -0.20 -2.33
CA ALA A 242 -4.59 -1.57 -1.87
C ALA A 242 -3.79 -1.68 -0.55
N LEU A 243 -2.71 -0.91 -0.41
CA LEU A 243 -1.94 -0.79 0.84
C LEU A 243 -2.78 -0.12 1.95
N ALA A 244 -3.49 0.95 1.65
CA ALA A 244 -4.36 1.65 2.61
C ALA A 244 -5.47 0.74 3.17
N GLU A 245 -6.17 -0.01 2.30
CA GLU A 245 -7.25 -0.94 2.68
C GLU A 245 -6.76 -2.05 3.62
N LEU A 246 -5.50 -2.46 3.49
CA LEU A 246 -4.86 -3.46 4.35
C LEU A 246 -4.17 -2.86 5.59
N GLY A 247 -4.25 -1.54 5.77
CA GLY A 247 -3.59 -0.85 6.88
C GLY A 247 -2.06 -0.77 6.75
N LEU A 248 -1.53 -0.96 5.53
CA LEU A 248 -0.11 -0.96 5.19
C LEU A 248 0.34 0.31 4.44
N SER A 249 -0.47 1.38 4.48
CA SER A 249 -0.14 2.65 3.82
C SER A 249 1.27 3.13 4.25
N PRO A 250 2.14 3.48 3.29
CA PRO A 250 3.47 4.00 3.59
C PRO A 250 3.44 5.47 4.04
N HIS A 251 2.28 6.13 3.90
CA HIS A 251 2.09 7.53 4.25
C HIS A 251 1.81 7.67 5.76
N PRO A 252 2.45 8.64 6.43
CA PRO A 252 2.11 8.92 7.83
C PRO A 252 0.67 9.39 7.93
N ARG A 253 -0.07 8.98 8.95
CA ARG A 253 -1.41 9.51 9.22
C ARG A 253 -1.38 10.96 9.69
N VAL A 254 -0.32 11.34 10.41
CA VAL A 254 -0.09 12.72 10.85
C VAL A 254 1.34 13.15 10.58
N ILE A 255 1.54 14.33 10.01
CA ILE A 255 2.81 15.06 10.02
C ILE A 255 2.70 16.14 11.10
N LEU A 256 3.58 16.06 12.11
CA LEU A 256 3.64 17.03 13.21
C LEU A 256 4.87 17.92 13.03
N LEU A 257 4.63 19.21 12.81
CA LEU A 257 5.67 20.23 12.68
C LEU A 257 5.95 20.87 14.03
N LEU A 258 7.22 20.88 14.44
CA LEU A 258 7.71 21.45 15.71
C LEU A 258 8.88 22.41 15.46
N GLU A 259 8.94 23.52 16.19
CA GLU A 259 9.97 24.54 16.03
C GLU A 259 11.18 24.29 16.93
N GLY A 260 10.93 24.13 18.22
CA GLY A 260 11.93 24.19 19.28
C GLY A 260 12.77 22.91 19.43
N LYS A 261 14.01 23.07 19.93
CA LYS A 261 14.87 21.92 20.31
C LYS A 261 14.27 21.11 21.46
N THR A 262 13.64 21.79 22.41
CA THR A 262 12.99 21.17 23.59
C THR A 262 11.78 20.35 23.15
N GLU A 263 10.95 20.87 22.25
CA GLU A 263 9.82 20.16 21.63
C GLU A 263 10.26 18.90 20.92
N GLN A 264 11.31 19.00 20.08
CA GLN A 264 11.91 17.87 19.36
C GLN A 264 12.45 16.79 20.31
N ARG A 265 12.66 17.10 21.60
CA ARG A 265 13.08 16.14 22.62
C ARG A 265 11.90 15.53 23.38
N HIS A 266 10.94 16.35 23.81
CA HIS A 266 9.80 15.91 24.61
C HIS A 266 8.69 15.24 23.80
N VAL A 267 8.32 15.82 22.65
CA VAL A 267 7.16 15.36 21.89
C VAL A 267 7.33 13.93 21.38
N PRO A 268 8.47 13.51 20.79
CA PRO A 268 8.65 12.11 20.38
C PRO A 268 8.54 11.12 21.55
N ARG A 269 9.05 11.49 22.73
CA ARG A 269 8.95 10.67 23.94
C ARG A 269 7.50 10.56 24.41
N LEU A 270 6.77 11.68 24.43
CA LEU A 270 5.36 11.69 24.81
C LEU A 270 4.50 10.86 23.85
N MET A 271 4.75 10.95 22.54
CA MET A 271 4.08 10.11 21.54
C MET A 271 4.36 8.62 21.77
N ALA A 272 5.61 8.26 22.10
CA ALA A 272 5.97 6.89 22.41
C ALA A 272 5.26 6.36 23.67
N GLU A 273 5.15 7.16 24.74
CA GLU A 273 4.37 6.82 25.94
C GLU A 273 2.88 6.61 25.63
N LEU A 274 2.34 7.30 24.61
CA LEU A 274 0.97 7.11 24.11
C LEU A 274 0.83 5.95 23.12
N GLY A 275 1.89 5.18 22.84
CA GLY A 275 1.89 4.07 21.89
C GLY A 275 1.93 4.49 20.42
N LEU A 276 2.27 5.75 20.13
CA LEU A 276 2.38 6.33 18.79
C LEU A 276 3.84 6.34 18.31
N ASN A 277 4.45 5.16 18.26
CA ASN A 277 5.88 5.00 17.96
C ASN A 277 6.15 4.62 16.49
N GLN A 278 5.12 4.37 15.69
CA GLN A 278 5.30 3.97 14.29
C GLN A 278 5.39 5.20 13.37
N PRO A 279 6.36 5.25 12.43
CA PRO A 279 6.46 6.34 11.46
C PRO A 279 5.22 6.53 10.58
N GLN A 280 4.43 5.47 10.37
CA GLN A 280 3.17 5.49 9.62
C GLN A 280 2.03 6.13 10.43
N GLN A 281 2.15 6.24 11.75
CA GLN A 281 1.17 6.92 12.60
C GLN A 281 1.47 8.41 12.68
N VAL A 282 2.70 8.77 13.09
CA VAL A 282 3.13 10.16 13.24
C VAL A 282 4.55 10.34 12.71
N ARG A 283 4.73 11.32 11.82
CA ARG A 283 6.04 11.79 11.39
C ARG A 283 6.29 13.19 11.95
N ILE A 284 7.22 13.28 12.89
CA ILE A 284 7.63 14.56 13.48
C ILE A 284 8.70 15.20 12.59
N GLN A 285 8.52 16.46 12.19
CA GLN A 285 9.49 17.22 11.41
C GLN A 285 9.84 18.53 12.11
N ALA A 286 11.12 18.88 12.10
CA ALA A 286 11.63 20.09 12.70
C ALA A 286 11.51 21.28 11.73
N CYS A 287 10.72 22.28 12.09
CA CYS A 287 10.64 23.57 11.42
C CYS A 287 11.77 24.49 11.89
N ARG A 288 13.00 24.21 11.47
CA ARG A 288 14.10 25.18 11.67
C ARG A 288 13.99 26.28 10.62
N SER A 289 13.67 27.51 11.05
CA SER A 289 13.86 28.79 10.32
C SER A 289 13.60 28.74 8.81
N SER A 290 12.46 29.22 8.32
CA SER A 290 12.08 29.46 6.89
C SER A 290 12.29 28.33 5.85
N LYS A 291 13.01 27.24 6.15
CA LYS A 291 13.37 26.18 5.18
C LYS A 291 12.30 25.10 5.06
N VAL A 292 11.56 24.83 6.13
CA VAL A 292 10.43 23.90 6.08
C VAL A 292 9.17 24.71 5.79
N ASN A 293 8.80 24.73 4.51
CA ASN A 293 7.62 25.44 4.06
C ASN A 293 6.39 24.54 4.30
N ALA A 294 5.62 24.85 5.35
CA ALA A 294 4.38 24.16 5.65
C ALA A 294 3.41 24.15 4.44
N HIS A 295 3.49 25.14 3.55
CA HIS A 295 2.72 25.19 2.32
C HIS A 295 3.14 24.10 1.31
N LEU A 296 4.43 23.79 1.19
CA LEU A 296 4.90 22.69 0.33
C LEU A 296 4.47 21.33 0.89
N ILE A 297 4.53 21.17 2.22
CA ILE A 297 4.00 19.97 2.88
C ILE A 297 2.49 19.88 2.67
N ALA A 298 1.78 21.01 2.75
CA ALA A 298 0.35 21.07 2.49
C ALA A 298 0.00 20.59 1.08
N ARG A 299 0.71 21.10 0.06
CA ARG A 299 0.42 20.78 -1.34
C ARG A 299 0.84 19.37 -1.77
N TYR A 300 2.02 18.90 -1.33
CA TYR A 300 2.60 17.66 -1.85
C TYR A 300 2.61 16.51 -0.84
N GLY A 301 2.58 16.81 0.45
CA GLY A 301 2.71 15.82 1.52
C GLY A 301 1.38 15.34 2.09
N ILE A 302 0.33 16.17 2.04
CA ILE A 302 -0.96 15.87 2.71
C ILE A 302 -2.20 15.96 1.82
N THR A 303 -2.10 16.61 0.65
CA THR A 303 -3.22 16.70 -0.29
C THR A 303 -3.77 15.29 -0.57
N PRO A 304 -5.09 15.07 -0.37
CA PRO A 304 -5.74 13.83 -0.75
C PRO A 304 -5.49 13.51 -2.22
N ARG A 305 -5.05 12.27 -2.48
CA ARG A 305 -4.90 11.77 -3.85
C ARG A 305 -6.25 11.24 -4.29
N ILE A 306 -6.86 11.93 -5.25
CA ILE A 306 -8.18 11.59 -5.77
C ILE A 306 -8.01 10.40 -6.71
N GLY A 307 -8.71 9.31 -6.38
CA GLY A 307 -8.78 8.11 -7.21
C GLY A 307 -10.09 8.06 -7.98
N ARG A 308 -10.61 6.85 -8.17
CA ARG A 308 -11.84 6.65 -8.95
C ARG A 308 -13.09 7.22 -8.28
N ARG A 309 -14.03 7.67 -9.11
CA ARG A 309 -15.39 8.02 -8.70
C ARG A 309 -16.28 6.76 -8.60
N ILE A 310 -17.07 6.65 -7.54
CA ILE A 310 -18.16 5.68 -7.41
C ILE A 310 -19.43 6.42 -7.03
N GLY A 311 -20.40 6.48 -7.95
CA GLY A 311 -21.60 7.29 -7.79
C GLY A 311 -21.24 8.76 -7.56
N ASP A 312 -21.70 9.31 -6.43
CA ASP A 312 -21.48 10.72 -6.05
C ASP A 312 -20.31 10.90 -5.08
N ARG A 313 -19.33 9.98 -5.12
CA ARG A 313 -18.17 10.01 -4.22
C ARG A 313 -16.87 9.77 -4.96
N TRP A 314 -15.83 10.51 -4.58
CA TRP A 314 -14.46 10.29 -4.99
C TRP A 314 -13.75 9.43 -3.96
N LEU A 315 -13.29 8.24 -4.34
CA LEU A 315 -12.49 7.42 -3.46
C LEU A 315 -11.05 7.91 -3.49
N LEU A 316 -10.40 7.94 -2.32
CA LEU A 316 -8.99 8.31 -2.27
C LEU A 316 -8.09 7.14 -2.69
N ASP A 317 -7.07 7.44 -3.48
CA ASP A 317 -6.04 6.49 -3.87
C ASP A 317 -5.00 6.27 -2.77
N ALA A 318 -4.95 7.14 -1.76
CA ALA A 318 -4.08 6.97 -0.60
C ALA A 318 -4.82 7.37 0.67
N SER A 319 -4.44 6.76 1.80
CA SER A 319 -4.93 7.23 3.11
C SER A 319 -4.57 8.71 3.30
N PRO A 320 -5.51 9.55 3.77
CA PRO A 320 -5.22 10.95 3.99
C PRO A 320 -4.18 11.12 5.09
N THR A 321 -3.35 12.15 4.95
CA THR A 321 -2.39 12.58 5.97
C THR A 321 -2.89 13.90 6.56
N ALA A 322 -2.96 14.01 7.88
CA ALA A 322 -3.24 15.29 8.54
C ALA A 322 -1.93 16.03 8.85
N LEU A 323 -1.96 17.35 8.81
CA LEU A 323 -0.88 18.25 9.19
C LEU A 323 -1.24 18.95 10.50
N VAL A 324 -0.42 18.72 11.50
CA VAL A 324 -0.48 19.43 12.77
C VAL A 324 0.74 20.33 12.88
N VAL A 325 0.51 21.63 13.05
CA VAL A 325 1.55 22.63 13.23
C VAL A 325 1.50 23.10 14.67
N ALA A 326 2.58 22.92 15.44
CA ALA A 326 2.68 23.41 16.81
C ALA A 326 3.92 24.29 16.94
N MET A 327 3.70 25.57 17.23
CA MET A 327 4.74 26.61 17.18
C MET A 327 4.72 27.46 18.44
N ASP A 328 5.81 28.19 18.70
CA ASP A 328 5.79 29.25 19.70
C ASP A 328 4.87 30.40 19.23
N PRO A 329 4.24 31.16 20.15
CA PRO A 329 3.32 32.24 19.80
C PRO A 329 4.06 33.50 19.29
N GLU A 330 4.77 33.38 18.17
CA GLU A 330 5.53 34.45 17.53
C GLU A 330 5.07 34.69 16.08
N ASN A 331 5.30 35.90 15.55
CA ASN A 331 5.05 36.24 14.14
C ASN A 331 3.63 35.86 13.68
N HIS A 332 3.54 34.95 12.69
CA HIS A 332 2.29 34.44 12.12
C HIS A 332 1.51 33.50 13.05
N PHE A 333 2.06 33.17 14.22
CA PHE A 333 1.42 32.29 15.23
C PHE A 333 1.08 33.03 16.53
N ALA A 334 1.43 34.31 16.65
CA ALA A 334 1.25 35.11 17.87
C ALA A 334 -0.21 35.21 18.31
N THR A 335 -1.13 35.53 17.39
CA THR A 335 -2.54 35.74 17.71
C THR A 335 -3.41 34.60 17.16
N ALA A 336 -4.58 34.41 17.78
CA ALA A 336 -5.57 33.45 17.27
C ALA A 336 -6.00 33.78 15.82
N ALA A 337 -6.09 35.08 15.48
CA ALA A 337 -6.41 35.54 14.14
C ALA A 337 -5.33 35.16 13.12
N HIS A 338 -4.04 35.37 13.44
CA HIS A 338 -2.94 34.96 12.56
C HIS A 338 -2.86 33.44 12.41
N ARG A 339 -3.06 32.67 13.48
CA ARG A 339 -3.11 31.20 13.40
C ARG A 339 -4.26 30.72 12.51
N ALA A 340 -5.43 31.33 12.62
CA ALA A 340 -6.57 31.03 11.76
C ALA A 340 -6.29 31.40 10.30
N GLU A 341 -5.57 32.50 10.05
CA GLU A 341 -5.12 32.89 8.71
C GLU A 341 -4.13 31.88 8.12
N GLN A 342 -3.12 31.45 8.88
CA GLN A 342 -2.18 30.42 8.45
C GLN A 342 -2.92 29.11 8.13
N ARG A 343 -3.84 28.68 9.00
CA ARG A 343 -4.69 27.51 8.74
C ARG A 343 -5.48 27.67 7.44
N ARG A 344 -6.15 28.81 7.22
CA ARG A 344 -6.90 29.07 5.97
C ARG A 344 -6.00 29.05 4.74
N ASN A 345 -4.77 29.58 4.84
CA ASN A 345 -3.81 29.56 3.74
C ASN A 345 -3.41 28.12 3.36
N LEU A 346 -3.12 27.28 4.35
CA LEU A 346 -2.81 25.87 4.14
C LEU A 346 -4.01 25.10 3.58
N GLN A 347 -5.20 25.33 4.13
CA GLN A 347 -6.44 24.70 3.64
C GLN A 347 -6.77 25.11 2.21
N ARG A 348 -6.59 26.38 1.86
CA ARG A 348 -6.74 26.88 0.49
C ARG A 348 -5.77 26.18 -0.46
N ALA A 349 -4.52 25.99 -0.05
CA ALA A 349 -3.54 25.27 -0.85
C ALA A 349 -3.98 23.83 -1.14
N ILE A 350 -4.50 23.11 -0.14
CA ILE A 350 -5.03 21.74 -0.33
C ILE A 350 -6.24 21.77 -1.26
N ARG A 351 -7.17 22.71 -1.06
CA ARG A 351 -8.36 22.85 -1.90
C ARG A 351 -8.00 23.08 -3.37
N GLU A 352 -7.06 24.00 -3.65
CA GLU A 352 -6.56 24.26 -5.00
C GLU A 352 -6.01 22.98 -5.64
N GLU A 353 -5.20 22.19 -4.93
CA GLU A 353 -4.63 20.93 -5.44
C GLU A 353 -5.65 19.79 -5.59
N VAL A 354 -6.72 19.76 -4.78
CA VAL A 354 -7.84 18.83 -4.98
C VAL A 354 -8.66 19.23 -6.20
N GLN A 355 -8.87 20.54 -6.43
CA GLN A 355 -9.57 21.05 -7.61
C GLN A 355 -8.80 20.80 -8.90
N TYR A 356 -7.46 20.82 -8.87
CA TYR A 356 -6.62 20.40 -10.01
C TYR A 356 -6.75 18.90 -10.35
N GLN A 357 -7.36 18.10 -9.46
CA GLN A 357 -7.68 16.68 -9.69
C GLN A 357 -9.18 16.47 -9.98
N ASP A 358 -9.90 17.52 -10.39
CA ASP A 358 -11.33 17.50 -10.75
C ASP A 358 -12.28 17.03 -9.63
N ALA A 359 -11.87 17.24 -8.37
CA ALA A 359 -12.68 16.97 -7.18
C ALA A 359 -12.82 18.22 -6.30
N ASP A 360 -13.66 18.10 -5.27
CA ASP A 360 -13.80 19.12 -4.24
C ASP A 360 -13.62 18.49 -2.86
N ILE A 361 -13.39 19.33 -1.86
CA ILE A 361 -13.19 18.91 -0.48
C ILE A 361 -13.97 19.80 0.47
N SER A 362 -14.73 19.15 1.35
CA SER A 362 -15.56 19.84 2.33
C SER A 362 -14.69 20.65 3.33
N GLN A 363 -15.28 21.68 3.92
CA GLN A 363 -14.60 22.42 4.97
C GLN A 363 -14.35 21.54 6.22
N GLU A 364 -15.23 20.57 6.50
CA GLU A 364 -15.04 19.63 7.62
C GLU A 364 -13.82 18.72 7.42
N ASP A 365 -13.61 18.23 6.19
CA ASP A 365 -12.44 17.44 5.84
C ASP A 365 -11.17 18.28 5.94
N LEU A 366 -11.18 19.51 5.41
CA LEU A 366 -10.06 20.44 5.55
C LEU A 366 -9.75 20.80 7.01
N ASP A 367 -10.77 20.88 7.86
CA ASP A 367 -10.64 21.11 9.29
C ASP A 367 -10.04 19.89 10.01
N THR A 368 -10.24 18.70 9.45
CA THR A 368 -9.62 17.46 9.92
C THR A 368 -8.18 17.34 9.45
N LEU A 369 -7.88 17.76 8.21
CA LEU A 369 -6.55 17.63 7.60
C LEU A 369 -5.56 18.68 8.09
N VAL A 370 -5.99 19.84 8.57
CA VAL A 370 -5.07 20.92 8.99
C VAL A 370 -5.43 21.44 10.37
N SER A 371 -4.48 21.36 11.29
CA SER A 371 -4.60 21.94 12.63
C SER A 371 -3.36 22.78 12.96
N VAL A 372 -3.58 24.03 13.39
CA VAL A 372 -2.50 24.98 13.72
C VAL A 372 -2.67 25.43 15.17
N HIS A 373 -1.61 25.21 15.94
CA HIS A 373 -1.56 25.38 17.38
C HIS A 373 -0.38 26.25 17.79
N ALA A 374 -0.57 26.95 18.91
CA ALA A 374 0.52 27.52 19.69
C ALA A 374 0.46 26.96 21.10
N TRP A 375 1.58 27.01 21.82
CA TRP A 375 1.66 26.51 23.20
C TRP A 375 0.87 27.34 24.23
N GLY A 376 0.10 28.34 23.77
CA GLY A 376 -0.63 29.30 24.60
C GLY A 376 -0.10 30.70 24.35
N ASP A 377 0.01 31.49 25.42
CA ASP A 377 0.56 32.86 25.37
C ASP A 377 2.08 32.88 25.60
N HIS A 378 2.70 31.74 25.86
CA HIS A 378 4.12 31.63 26.16
C HIS A 378 4.81 30.63 25.23
N LYS A 379 6.13 30.74 25.16
CA LYS A 379 6.97 29.75 24.48
C LYS A 379 6.97 28.41 25.21
N TYR A 380 7.38 27.35 24.52
CA TYR A 380 7.27 25.96 24.96
C TYR A 380 7.61 25.70 26.44
N GLU A 381 8.78 26.11 26.92
CA GLU A 381 9.20 25.82 28.30
C GLU A 381 8.30 26.51 29.33
N LEU A 382 8.03 27.80 29.13
CA LEU A 382 7.17 28.58 30.02
C LEU A 382 5.71 28.12 29.93
N ALA A 383 5.26 27.68 28.76
CA ALA A 383 3.89 27.18 28.57
C ALA A 383 3.62 25.85 29.28
N ASN A 384 4.60 24.94 29.32
CA ASN A 384 4.39 23.59 29.81
C ASN A 384 4.84 23.38 31.26
N PHE A 385 5.74 24.23 31.77
CA PHE A 385 6.31 24.10 33.10
C PHE A 385 6.05 25.32 33.97
N THR A 386 5.79 25.09 35.26
CA THR A 386 5.67 26.16 36.26
C THR A 386 7.05 26.62 36.72
N ASP A 387 7.12 27.76 37.43
CA ASP A 387 8.39 28.24 37.97
C ASP A 387 8.95 27.28 39.03
N ASP A 388 8.08 26.58 39.78
CA ASP A 388 8.47 25.56 40.76
C ASP A 388 9.09 24.32 40.10
N GLU A 389 8.79 24.08 38.83
CA GLU A 389 9.36 23.00 38.02
C GLU A 389 10.65 23.46 37.30
N LEU A 390 10.67 24.69 36.79
CA LEU A 390 11.80 25.24 36.03
C LEU A 390 13.00 25.59 36.91
N VAL A 391 12.77 26.17 38.08
CA VAL A 391 13.85 26.63 38.97
C VAL A 391 14.77 25.46 39.39
N PRO A 392 14.25 24.33 39.93
CA PRO A 392 15.10 23.18 40.26
C PRO A 392 15.81 22.59 39.05
N ALA A 393 15.13 22.53 37.89
CA ALA A 393 15.71 21.99 36.67
C ALA A 393 16.89 22.85 36.15
N ILE A 394 16.75 24.18 36.19
CA ILE A 394 17.82 25.12 35.79
C ILE A 394 18.97 25.07 36.81
N ALA A 395 18.69 24.97 38.11
CA ALA A 395 19.72 24.80 39.13
C ALA A 395 20.52 23.51 38.90
N GLN A 396 19.84 22.39 38.62
CA GLN A 396 20.48 21.11 38.28
C GLN A 396 21.33 21.22 37.01
N LEU A 397 20.83 21.90 35.97
CA LEU A 397 21.59 22.15 34.75
C LEU A 397 22.86 22.96 35.04
N ALA A 398 22.73 24.03 35.82
CA ALA A 398 23.85 24.90 36.17
C ALA A 398 24.93 24.14 36.98
N LEU A 399 24.52 23.33 37.96
CA LEU A 399 25.41 22.45 38.72
C LEU A 399 26.16 21.47 37.81
N SER A 400 25.46 20.84 36.87
CA SER A 400 26.07 19.87 35.93
C SER A 400 27.13 20.49 35.01
N ARG A 401 27.15 21.82 34.89
CA ARG A 401 28.11 22.58 34.07
C ARG A 401 29.13 23.36 34.91
N GLY A 402 29.19 23.10 36.21
CA GLY A 402 30.18 23.69 37.11
C GLY A 402 29.91 25.16 37.46
N ALA A 403 28.69 25.65 37.33
CA ALA A 403 28.31 26.96 37.85
C ALA A 403 28.28 26.93 39.39
N GLY A 404 28.88 27.94 40.03
CA GLY A 404 28.91 28.07 41.49
C GLY A 404 27.60 28.61 42.08
N ASP A 405 27.41 28.44 43.40
CA ASP A 405 26.31 28.91 44.26
C ASP A 405 24.91 29.05 43.61
N THR A 406 24.49 28.04 42.84
CA THR A 406 23.16 27.96 42.21
C THR A 406 22.07 27.48 43.15
N THR A 407 22.40 27.27 44.43
CA THR A 407 21.48 26.81 45.49
C THR A 407 21.22 27.88 46.54
N SER A 408 21.82 29.07 46.41
CA SER A 408 21.55 30.19 47.32
C SER A 408 20.10 30.67 47.18
N PRO A 409 19.40 30.94 48.30
CA PRO A 409 18.05 31.53 48.27
C PRO A 409 17.97 32.83 47.46
N ALA A 410 19.07 33.60 47.40
CA ALA A 410 19.14 34.82 46.60
C ALA A 410 19.13 34.52 45.10
N TRP A 411 19.88 33.48 44.66
CA TRP A 411 19.91 33.05 43.28
C TRP A 411 18.55 32.52 42.83
N GLU A 412 17.91 31.71 43.67
CA GLU A 412 16.57 31.16 43.42
C GLU A 412 15.53 32.26 43.24
N LYS A 413 15.53 33.24 44.16
CA LYS A 413 14.64 34.41 44.11
C LYS A 413 14.83 35.20 42.82
N SER A 414 16.08 35.51 42.44
CA SER A 414 16.37 36.24 41.21
C SER A 414 15.96 35.46 39.96
N LEU A 415 16.18 34.15 39.90
CA LEU A 415 15.71 33.34 38.77
C LEU A 415 14.19 33.37 38.65
N ARG A 416 13.46 33.23 39.76
CA ARG A 416 12.00 33.30 39.74
C ARG A 416 11.49 34.65 39.26
N GLU A 417 12.08 35.75 39.73
CA GLU A 417 11.77 37.10 39.22
C GLU A 417 12.02 37.21 37.71
N TYR A 418 13.12 36.66 37.20
CA TYR A 418 13.41 36.65 35.76
C TYR A 418 12.47 35.74 34.94
N LEU A 419 12.01 34.61 35.49
CA LEU A 419 11.00 33.76 34.85
C LEU A 419 9.64 34.47 34.77
N GLN A 420 9.22 35.14 35.84
CA GLN A 420 8.00 35.94 35.87
C GLN A 420 8.06 37.11 34.88
N ASP A 421 9.21 37.80 34.82
CA ASP A 421 9.48 38.81 33.80
C ASP A 421 9.37 38.24 32.39
N ALA A 422 9.95 37.07 32.15
CA ALA A 422 9.91 36.42 30.84
C ALA A 422 8.48 36.07 30.42
N ARG A 423 7.63 35.58 31.35
CA ARG A 423 6.21 35.33 31.09
C ARG A 423 5.47 36.62 30.74
N ARG A 424 5.67 37.67 31.54
CA ARG A 424 5.02 38.98 31.34
C ARG A 424 5.39 39.64 30.01
N LEU A 425 6.65 39.47 29.60
CA LEU A 425 7.21 40.06 28.38
C LEU A 425 7.20 39.09 27.19
N HIS A 426 6.60 37.90 27.34
CA HIS A 426 6.55 36.85 26.32
C HIS A 426 7.94 36.47 25.75
N LEU A 427 8.96 36.44 26.61
CA LEU A 427 10.34 36.16 26.23
C LEU A 427 10.65 34.66 26.21
N ASP A 428 11.69 34.30 25.46
CA ASP A 428 12.29 32.97 25.44
C ASP A 428 12.94 32.61 26.79
N ILE A 429 12.99 31.32 27.13
CA ILE A 429 13.72 30.81 28.31
C ILE A 429 15.21 31.20 28.29
N ASP A 430 15.80 31.46 27.12
CA ASP A 430 17.18 31.94 26.99
C ASP A 430 17.40 33.33 27.63
N ALA A 431 16.35 34.14 27.78
CA ALA A 431 16.43 35.46 28.42
C ALA A 431 16.69 35.35 29.94
N PRO A 432 15.88 34.65 30.75
CA PRO A 432 16.17 34.44 32.17
C PRO A 432 17.48 33.67 32.38
N LEU A 433 17.76 32.66 31.55
CA LEU A 433 19.04 31.93 31.61
C LEU A 433 20.24 32.85 31.38
N GLY A 434 20.16 33.76 30.41
CA GLY A 434 21.20 34.75 30.14
C GLY A 434 21.42 35.73 31.29
N ARG A 435 20.33 36.20 31.93
CA ARG A 435 20.41 37.15 33.06
C ARG A 435 21.06 36.53 34.29
N ILE A 436 20.72 35.28 34.61
CA ILE A 436 21.30 34.56 35.75
C ILE A 436 22.64 33.88 35.41
N LYS A 437 23.14 34.07 34.18
CA LYS A 437 24.36 33.43 33.64
C LYS A 437 24.33 31.90 33.73
N ALA A 438 23.16 31.29 33.61
CA ALA A 438 23.00 29.85 33.51
C ALA A 438 23.32 29.34 32.09
N PRO A 439 23.70 28.05 31.93
CA PRO A 439 23.92 27.45 30.63
C PRO A 439 22.66 27.48 29.75
N LYS A 440 22.80 27.91 28.48
CA LYS A 440 21.71 27.94 27.48
C LYS A 440 21.57 26.62 26.71
N ASP A 441 21.72 25.50 27.41
CA ASP A 441 21.62 24.17 26.81
C ASP A 441 20.18 23.64 26.89
N LYS A 442 19.34 24.06 25.93
CA LYS A 442 17.93 23.66 25.86
C LYS A 442 17.72 22.15 25.79
N VAL A 443 18.66 21.40 25.18
CA VAL A 443 18.54 19.94 25.05
C VAL A 443 18.78 19.28 26.41
N ALA A 444 19.83 19.69 27.13
CA ALA A 444 20.07 19.19 28.47
C ALA A 444 18.96 19.60 29.45
N LEU A 445 18.43 20.82 29.34
CA LEU A 445 17.27 21.27 30.12
C LEU A 445 16.04 20.41 29.85
N ALA A 446 15.76 20.10 28.58
CA ALA A 446 14.67 19.19 28.20
C ALA A 446 14.86 17.80 28.83
N ASP A 447 16.07 17.25 28.81
CA ASP A 447 16.33 15.94 29.43
C ASP A 447 16.09 15.95 30.94
N ILE A 448 16.38 17.05 31.63
CA ILE A 448 16.09 17.23 33.06
C ILE A 448 14.58 17.40 33.31
N LEU A 449 13.87 18.11 32.44
CA LEU A 449 12.43 18.38 32.59
C LEU A 449 11.53 17.21 32.17
N TRP A 450 12.05 16.23 31.42
CA TRP A 450 11.27 15.11 30.92
C TRP A 450 10.53 14.30 32.02
N PRO A 451 11.18 13.89 33.14
CA PRO A 451 10.49 13.19 34.22
C PRO A 451 9.33 14.00 34.83
N VAL A 452 9.49 15.33 34.92
CA VAL A 452 8.45 16.24 35.42
C VAL A 452 7.26 16.26 34.45
N LEU A 453 7.52 16.43 33.15
CA LEU A 453 6.49 16.43 32.12
C LEU A 453 5.72 15.10 32.08
N ARG A 454 6.45 13.99 32.19
CA ARG A 454 5.86 12.65 32.22
C ARG A 454 4.93 12.48 33.41
N ALA A 455 5.40 12.75 34.62
CA ALA A 455 4.59 12.62 35.83
C ALA A 455 3.35 13.52 35.82
N LYS A 456 3.49 14.73 35.28
CA LYS A 456 2.38 15.67 35.06
C LYS A 456 1.36 15.09 34.07
N SER A 457 1.83 14.55 32.95
CA SER A 457 0.98 13.95 31.92
C SER A 457 0.22 12.73 32.43
N GLU A 458 0.89 11.83 33.15
CA GLU A 458 0.26 10.66 33.78
C GLU A 458 -0.84 11.07 34.76
N ARG A 459 -0.59 12.10 35.58
CA ARG A 459 -1.60 12.65 36.50
C ARG A 459 -2.80 13.21 35.76
N GLU A 460 -2.58 14.06 34.75
CA GLU A 460 -3.67 14.66 33.97
C GLU A 460 -4.52 13.63 33.21
N LEU A 461 -3.90 12.55 32.71
CA LEU A 461 -4.61 11.45 32.07
C LEU A 461 -5.42 10.64 33.08
N ALA A 462 -4.88 10.37 34.27
CA ALA A 462 -5.58 9.64 35.33
C ALA A 462 -6.81 10.40 35.86
N THR A 463 -6.74 11.73 35.92
CA THR A 463 -7.85 12.58 36.37
C THR A 463 -8.77 13.05 35.23
N ASN A 464 -8.43 12.75 33.97
CA ASN A 464 -9.12 13.23 32.78
C ASN A 464 -9.23 14.78 32.70
N THR A 465 -8.24 15.49 33.24
CA THR A 465 -8.19 16.96 33.25
C THR A 465 -6.92 17.43 32.55
N VAL A 466 -6.99 17.53 31.22
CA VAL A 466 -5.83 17.86 30.39
C VAL A 466 -5.62 19.37 30.35
N THR A 467 -4.56 19.84 30.99
CA THR A 467 -4.19 21.27 31.06
C THR A 467 -2.89 21.57 30.34
N THR A 468 -1.94 20.63 30.37
CA THR A 468 -0.61 20.81 29.79
C THR A 468 -0.70 20.95 28.27
N PRO A 469 -0.21 22.06 27.68
CA PRO A 469 -0.32 22.33 26.24
C PRO A 469 0.20 21.21 25.35
N VAL A 470 1.39 20.66 25.66
CA VAL A 470 1.98 19.58 24.84
C VAL A 470 1.19 18.28 24.90
N LEU A 471 0.54 17.99 26.03
CA LEU A 471 -0.34 16.83 26.16
C LEU A 471 -1.63 16.99 25.35
N LYS A 472 -2.21 18.21 25.30
CA LYS A 472 -3.39 18.50 24.46
C LYS A 472 -3.10 18.18 22.99
N ILE A 473 -1.97 18.65 22.47
CA ILE A 473 -1.56 18.37 21.08
C ILE A 473 -1.31 16.87 20.88
N ALA A 474 -0.68 16.18 21.84
CA ALA A 474 -0.45 14.75 21.72
C ALA A 474 -1.74 13.92 21.66
N LEU A 475 -2.75 14.29 22.45
CA LEU A 475 -4.06 13.67 22.42
C LEU A 475 -4.86 14.02 21.16
N GLU A 476 -4.70 15.24 20.65
CA GLU A 476 -5.28 15.62 19.36
C GLU A 476 -4.67 14.83 18.20
N VAL A 477 -3.36 14.66 18.18
CA VAL A 477 -2.67 13.81 17.20
C VAL A 477 -3.20 12.38 17.29
N ARG A 478 -3.35 11.81 18.49
CA ARG A 478 -3.96 10.49 18.69
C ARG A 478 -5.40 10.42 18.13
N ARG A 479 -6.22 11.44 18.38
CA ARG A 479 -7.58 11.55 17.86
C ARG A 479 -7.60 11.64 16.33
N LEU A 480 -6.72 12.44 15.75
CA LEU A 480 -6.59 12.59 14.31
C LEU A 480 -6.19 11.29 13.64
N ILE A 481 -5.19 10.56 14.19
CA ILE A 481 -4.82 9.23 13.72
C ILE A 481 -6.03 8.32 13.67
N ALA A 482 -6.81 8.25 14.75
CA ALA A 482 -8.01 7.42 14.80
C ALA A 482 -9.04 7.87 13.75
N LYS A 483 -9.25 9.18 13.59
CA LYS A 483 -10.17 9.74 12.59
C LYS A 483 -9.73 9.38 11.18
N VAL A 484 -8.46 9.59 10.82
CA VAL A 484 -7.90 9.36 9.46
C VAL A 484 -7.52 7.90 9.17
N SER A 485 -7.90 6.97 10.06
CA SER A 485 -7.70 5.54 9.84
C SER A 485 -8.86 4.94 9.06
N GLY A 486 -8.62 4.48 7.83
CA GLY A 486 -9.61 3.73 7.04
C GLY A 486 -9.63 4.10 5.56
N VAL A 487 -10.68 3.64 4.88
CA VAL A 487 -10.99 4.03 3.50
C VAL A 487 -11.74 5.36 3.54
N PHE A 488 -11.20 6.35 2.82
CA PHE A 488 -11.76 7.69 2.75
C PHE A 488 -12.40 7.94 1.39
N ALA A 489 -13.52 8.65 1.42
CA ALA A 489 -14.20 9.14 0.24
C ALA A 489 -14.53 10.62 0.43
N LEU A 490 -14.34 11.43 -0.60
CA LEU A 490 -14.84 12.80 -0.66
C LEU A 490 -16.21 12.81 -1.34
N GLU A 491 -17.09 13.71 -0.90
CA GLU A 491 -18.40 13.91 -1.54
C GLU A 491 -18.24 14.73 -2.83
N VAL A 492 -19.04 14.41 -3.85
CA VAL A 492 -19.14 15.23 -5.06
C VAL A 492 -20.02 16.46 -4.76
N PRO A 493 -19.61 17.68 -5.15
CA PRO A 493 -20.42 18.88 -4.97
C PRO A 493 -21.80 18.76 -5.60
N ALA A 494 -22.82 19.26 -4.91
CA ALA A 494 -24.15 19.42 -5.49
C ALA A 494 -24.07 20.37 -6.70
N GLY A 495 -24.33 19.84 -7.91
CA GLY A 495 -24.36 20.62 -9.16
C GLY A 495 -23.19 20.39 -10.13
N PHE A 496 -22.26 19.48 -9.85
CA PHE A 496 -21.21 19.10 -10.80
C PHE A 496 -21.75 18.09 -11.83
N ASN A 497 -22.03 18.55 -13.06
CA ASN A 497 -22.33 17.67 -14.20
C ASN A 497 -21.01 17.28 -14.89
N ALA A 498 -20.70 15.99 -14.91
CA ALA A 498 -19.48 15.46 -15.53
C ALA A 498 -19.56 15.31 -17.06
N ASP A 499 -20.72 15.56 -17.67
CA ASP A 499 -20.96 15.44 -19.12
C ASP A 499 -20.79 16.77 -19.86
N GLY A 500 -19.96 17.69 -19.33
CA GLY A 500 -19.71 19.03 -19.88
C GLY A 500 -18.47 19.12 -20.74
#